data_AF-A0A968PQE1-F1
#
_entry.id   AF-A0A968PQE1-F1
#
_cell.length_a   1.000
_cell.length_b   1.000
_cell.length_c   1.000
_cell.angle_alpha   90.00
_cell.angle_beta   90.00
_cell.angle_gamma   90.00
#
_symmetry.space_group_name_H-M   'P 1'
#
loop_
_entity.id
_entity.type
_entity.pdbx_description
1 polymer ?
#
loop_
_entity_poly.entity_id
_entity_poly.type
_entity_poly.pdbx_seq_one_letter_code
_entity_poly.pdbx_strand_id
1 'polypeptide(L)'
;MARYTSLFTIEVPFDHLRQLLTDILTSCNLDVIYDTGDYLMAREVPGGVSFAKLVTVEVLIDRFPTTEEEVRMSFVVKNEELPLQTNNHCRQMFDLVNQAIANNRQWHLVESAAS
;
A
#
# COMPACT_ATOMS: atom_id res chain seq x y z
N MET A 1 18.24 -2.09 -5.07
CA MET A 1 16.98 -1.59 -4.51
C MET A 1 15.81 -2.32 -5.13
N ALA A 2 15.01 -2.96 -4.29
CA ALA A 2 13.79 -3.62 -4.69
C ALA A 2 12.67 -2.58 -4.66
N ARG A 3 11.87 -2.53 -5.73
CA ARG A 3 10.72 -1.65 -5.86
C ARG A 3 9.65 -2.39 -6.66
N TYR A 4 8.49 -2.57 -6.06
CA TYR A 4 7.32 -3.18 -6.68
C TYR A 4 6.19 -2.17 -6.65
N THR A 5 5.39 -2.17 -7.71
CA THR A 5 4.29 -1.20 -7.81
C THR A 5 2.98 -1.89 -8.11
N SER A 6 1.92 -1.38 -7.52
CA SER A 6 0.58 -1.81 -7.84
C SER A 6 -0.35 -0.62 -7.92
N LEU A 7 -1.41 -0.81 -8.67
CA LEU A 7 -2.43 0.17 -8.93
C LEU A 7 -3.77 -0.46 -8.59
N PHE A 8 -4.58 0.26 -7.84
CA PHE A 8 -5.94 -0.14 -7.49
C PHE A 8 -6.90 0.99 -7.82
N THR A 9 -8.04 0.64 -8.40
CA THR A 9 -9.21 1.52 -8.51
C THR A 9 -10.29 0.91 -7.64
N ILE A 10 -10.79 1.68 -6.67
CA ILE A 10 -11.80 1.22 -5.71
C ILE A 10 -12.94 2.23 -5.62
N GLU A 11 -14.09 1.76 -5.19
CA GLU A 11 -15.22 2.60 -4.79
C GLU A 11 -15.37 2.57 -3.27
N VAL A 12 -15.24 3.75 -2.65
CA VAL A 12 -15.42 3.95 -1.21
C VAL A 12 -15.67 5.43 -0.92
N PRO A 13 -16.52 5.78 0.08
CA PRO A 13 -16.61 7.14 0.56
C PRO A 13 -15.24 7.67 0.99
N PHE A 14 -14.80 8.78 0.40
CA PHE A 14 -13.44 9.30 0.61
C PHE A 14 -13.12 9.55 2.09
N ASP A 15 -14.12 9.98 2.88
CA ASP A 15 -13.98 10.21 4.32
C ASP A 15 -13.61 8.94 5.11
N HIS A 16 -13.92 7.76 4.58
CA HIS A 16 -13.58 6.47 5.20
C HIS A 16 -12.28 5.87 4.66
N LEU A 17 -11.86 6.26 3.45
CA LEU A 17 -10.70 5.69 2.78
C LEU A 17 -9.44 5.72 3.66
N ARG A 18 -9.17 6.85 4.30
CA ARG A 18 -7.94 7.05 5.07
C ARG A 18 -7.84 6.12 6.28
N GLN A 19 -8.92 6.04 7.05
CA GLN A 19 -8.96 5.16 8.20
C GLN A 19 -8.79 3.70 7.77
N LEU A 20 -9.53 3.28 6.72
CA LEU A 20 -9.44 1.93 6.18
C LEU A 20 -8.04 1.59 5.70
N LEU A 21 -7.40 2.49 4.97
CA LEU A 21 -6.05 2.27 4.44
C LEU A 21 -5.02 2.18 5.57
N THR A 22 -5.10 3.04 6.59
CA THR A 22 -4.26 2.96 7.78
C THR A 22 -4.45 1.65 8.53
N ASP A 23 -5.70 1.19 8.70
CA ASP A 23 -6.00 -0.07 9.39
C ASP A 23 -5.43 -1.27 8.62
N ILE A 24 -5.56 -1.28 7.29
CA ILE A 24 -4.99 -2.32 6.43
C ILE A 24 -3.47 -2.34 6.55
N LEU A 25 -2.80 -1.20 6.40
CA LEU A 25 -1.34 -1.12 6.47
C LEU A 25 -0.84 -1.58 7.85
N THR A 26 -1.53 -1.16 8.93
CA THR A 26 -1.23 -1.60 10.30
C THR A 26 -1.38 -3.12 10.45
N SER A 27 -2.41 -3.71 9.85
CA SER A 27 -2.61 -5.17 9.84
C SER A 27 -1.50 -5.94 9.10
N CYS A 28 -0.77 -5.26 8.21
CA CYS A 28 0.40 -5.79 7.50
C CYS A 28 1.73 -5.49 8.23
N ASN A 29 1.69 -5.13 9.51
CA ASN A 29 2.87 -4.73 10.29
C ASN A 29 3.58 -3.48 9.74
N LEU A 30 2.84 -2.54 9.16
CA LEU A 30 3.35 -1.26 8.69
C LEU A 30 2.78 -0.13 9.55
N ASP A 31 3.65 0.67 10.17
CA ASP A 31 3.25 1.89 10.86
C ASP A 31 3.20 3.04 9.87
N VAL A 32 2.08 3.77 9.81
CA VAL A 32 1.96 5.01 9.05
C VAL A 32 2.81 6.10 9.72
N ILE A 33 3.82 6.58 9.00
CA ILE A 33 4.78 7.60 9.48
C ILE A 33 4.59 8.97 8.82
N TYR A 34 3.80 9.02 7.75
CA TYR A 34 3.46 10.28 7.07
C TYR A 34 2.10 10.14 6.37
N ASP A 35 1.25 11.16 6.50
CA ASP A 35 -0.08 11.21 5.89
C ASP A 35 -0.38 12.65 5.46
N THR A 36 -0.55 12.87 4.16
CA THR A 36 -1.12 14.09 3.57
C THR A 36 -2.34 13.70 2.76
N GLY A 37 -3.32 14.60 2.59
CA GLY A 37 -4.65 14.33 1.98
C GLY A 37 -4.71 13.39 0.76
N ASP A 38 -3.64 13.32 -0.03
CA ASP A 38 -3.43 12.60 -1.28
C ASP A 38 -2.25 11.60 -1.25
N TYR A 39 -1.55 11.46 -0.12
CA TYR A 39 -0.37 10.61 -0.01
C TYR A 39 -0.21 10.00 1.40
N LEU A 40 0.22 8.75 1.46
CA LEU A 40 0.51 8.02 2.71
C LEU A 40 1.87 7.34 2.59
N MET A 41 2.64 7.36 3.66
CA MET A 41 3.86 6.58 3.80
C MET A 41 3.78 5.76 5.08
N ALA A 42 3.99 4.45 4.94
CA ALA A 42 4.12 3.54 6.05
C ALA A 42 5.45 2.80 6.00
N ARG A 43 5.97 2.43 7.17
CA ARG A 43 7.21 1.68 7.32
C ARG A 43 6.96 0.44 8.16
N GLU A 44 7.59 -0.65 7.77
CA GLU A 44 7.55 -1.90 8.51
C GLU A 44 8.02 -1.73 9.96
N VAL A 45 7.25 -2.28 10.90
CA VAL A 45 7.57 -2.29 12.33
C VAL A 45 8.84 -3.14 12.55
N PRO A 46 9.88 -2.59 13.21
CA PRO A 46 11.09 -3.35 13.50
C PRO A 46 10.85 -4.59 14.37
N GLY A 47 11.63 -5.65 14.15
CA GLY A 47 11.62 -6.86 14.99
C GLY A 47 11.51 -8.18 14.21
N GLY A 48 10.96 -8.14 12.98
CA GLY A 48 10.87 -9.32 12.10
C GLY A 48 12.08 -9.53 11.18
N VAL A 49 12.79 -8.46 10.83
CA VAL A 49 13.98 -8.48 9.95
C VAL A 49 15.06 -7.50 10.42
N SER A 50 16.27 -7.62 9.85
CA SER A 50 17.33 -6.62 10.05
C SER A 50 16.86 -5.24 9.60
N PHE A 51 17.27 -4.18 10.30
CA PHE A 51 16.87 -2.80 10.01
C PHE A 51 17.08 -2.38 8.53
N ALA A 52 18.18 -2.83 7.92
CA ALA A 52 18.50 -2.61 6.51
C ALA A 52 17.46 -3.19 5.52
N LYS A 53 16.66 -4.17 5.96
CA LYS A 53 15.64 -4.86 5.15
C LYS A 53 14.23 -4.35 5.38
N LEU A 54 14.03 -3.36 6.27
CA LEU A 54 12.71 -2.81 6.53
C LEU A 54 12.12 -2.23 5.25
N VAL A 55 10.87 -2.57 5.00
CA VAL A 55 10.14 -2.14 3.81
C VAL A 55 9.45 -0.80 4.09
N THR A 56 9.44 0.06 3.09
CA THR A 56 8.63 1.29 3.07
C THR A 56 7.56 1.14 2.01
N VAL A 57 6.32 1.47 2.36
CA VAL A 57 5.16 1.51 1.46
C VAL A 57 4.76 2.96 1.29
N GLU A 58 4.67 3.40 0.04
CA GLU A 58 4.13 4.71 -0.33
C GLU A 58 2.82 4.49 -1.07
N VAL A 59 1.80 5.28 -0.76
CA VAL A 59 0.50 5.24 -1.41
C VAL A 59 0.17 6.63 -1.92
N LEU A 60 -0.01 6.78 -3.22
CA LEU A 60 -0.52 7.99 -3.85
C LEU A 60 -2.01 7.80 -4.10
N ILE A 61 -2.83 8.80 -3.80
CA ILE A 61 -4.28 8.75 -3.87
C ILE A 61 -4.78 9.82 -4.84
N ASP A 62 -5.24 9.37 -6.00
CA ASP A 62 -5.83 10.21 -7.04
C ASP A 62 -7.36 10.14 -6.98
N ARG A 63 -8.01 11.30 -6.92
CA ARG A 63 -9.48 11.41 -6.96
C ARG A 63 -9.94 11.68 -8.39
N PHE A 64 -11.02 11.05 -8.81
CA PHE A 64 -11.66 11.39 -10.08
C PHE A 64 -12.70 12.49 -9.87
N PRO A 65 -12.69 13.56 -10.69
CA PRO A 65 -13.65 14.65 -10.56
C PRO A 65 -15.08 14.27 -10.99
N THR A 66 -15.26 13.12 -11.63
CA THR A 66 -16.52 12.67 -12.22
C THR A 66 -17.32 11.71 -11.34
N THR A 67 -16.69 11.12 -10.32
CA THR A 67 -17.27 10.09 -9.45
C THR A 67 -16.80 10.35 -8.01
N GLU A 68 -17.72 10.74 -7.11
CA GLU A 68 -17.36 11.12 -5.72
C GLU A 68 -16.81 9.96 -4.88
N GLU A 69 -17.03 8.72 -5.34
CA GLU A 69 -16.69 7.51 -4.58
C GLU A 69 -15.55 6.70 -5.23
N GLU A 70 -15.16 7.02 -6.48
CA GLU A 70 -14.12 6.28 -7.18
C GLU A 70 -12.74 6.91 -6.88
N VAL A 71 -11.83 6.08 -6.39
CA VAL A 71 -10.49 6.50 -6.01
C VAL A 71 -9.47 5.57 -6.63
N ARG A 72 -8.45 6.16 -7.24
CA ARG A 72 -7.30 5.43 -7.75
C ARG A 72 -6.14 5.57 -6.77
N MET A 73 -5.55 4.44 -6.42
CA MET A 73 -4.42 4.35 -5.52
C MET A 73 -3.22 3.71 -6.22
N SER A 74 -2.06 4.36 -6.12
CA SER A 74 -0.79 3.82 -6.60
C SER A 74 0.08 3.46 -5.40
N PHE A 75 0.42 2.18 -5.26
CA PHE A 75 1.29 1.67 -4.21
C PHE A 75 2.71 1.49 -4.74
N VAL A 76 3.67 1.89 -3.93
CA VAL A 76 5.10 1.65 -4.15
C VAL A 76 5.66 0.98 -2.91
N VAL A 77 6.03 -0.29 -3.04
CA VAL A 77 6.65 -1.07 -1.95
C VAL A 77 8.13 -1.20 -2.26
N LYS A 78 8.97 -0.63 -1.39
CA LYS A 78 10.41 -0.53 -1.65
C LYS A 78 11.28 -0.85 -0.44
N ASN A 79 12.48 -1.33 -0.73
CA ASN A 79 13.56 -1.43 0.23
C ASN A 79 14.89 -1.06 -0.45
N GLU A 80 15.65 -0.18 0.21
CA GLU A 80 16.84 0.48 -0.34
C GLU A 80 18.00 -0.51 -0.59
N GLU A 81 18.11 -1.57 0.20
CA GLU A 81 19.26 -2.49 0.22
C GLU A 81 19.04 -3.78 -0.57
N LEU A 82 17.82 -4.28 -0.64
CA LEU A 82 17.51 -5.55 -1.29
C LEU A 82 17.63 -5.43 -2.82
N PRO A 83 18.13 -6.46 -3.53
CA PRO A 83 18.05 -6.52 -4.99
C PRO A 83 16.62 -6.81 -5.44
N LEU A 84 16.20 -6.25 -6.58
CA LEU A 84 14.91 -6.58 -7.19
C LEU A 84 14.92 -8.06 -7.59
N GLN A 85 14.15 -8.88 -6.88
CA GLN A 85 14.07 -10.33 -7.09
C GLN A 85 12.63 -10.82 -6.93
N THR A 86 12.29 -11.92 -7.57
CA THR A 86 10.95 -12.52 -7.46
C THR A 86 10.72 -13.21 -6.11
N ASN A 87 11.75 -13.39 -5.29
CA ASN A 87 11.67 -13.99 -3.96
C ASN A 87 12.62 -13.27 -2.99
N ASN A 88 12.14 -12.23 -2.33
CA ASN A 88 12.82 -11.56 -1.23
C ASN A 88 11.78 -11.01 -0.23
N HIS A 89 12.24 -10.51 0.92
CA HIS A 89 11.37 -9.93 1.95
C HIS A 89 10.49 -8.78 1.44
N CYS A 90 11.05 -7.88 0.63
CA CYS A 90 10.30 -6.77 0.04
C CYS A 90 9.18 -7.25 -0.89
N ARG A 91 9.40 -8.35 -1.62
CA ARG A 91 8.38 -8.97 -2.48
C ARG A 91 7.29 -9.63 -1.64
N GLN A 92 7.65 -10.33 -0.57
CA GLN A 92 6.68 -10.94 0.35
C GLN A 92 5.78 -9.87 0.99
N MET A 93 6.37 -8.75 1.40
CA MET A 93 5.61 -7.61 1.92
C MET A 93 4.71 -6.98 0.86
N PHE A 94 5.19 -6.86 -0.39
CA PHE A 94 4.37 -6.42 -1.52
C PHE A 94 3.17 -7.34 -1.74
N ASP A 95 3.38 -8.66 -1.77
CA ASP A 95 2.30 -9.62 -1.96
C ASP A 95 1.29 -9.56 -0.79
N LEU A 96 1.77 -9.39 0.46
CA LEU A 96 0.93 -9.24 1.65
C LEU A 96 0.03 -8.00 1.57
N VAL A 97 0.61 -6.85 1.25
CA VAL A 97 -0.14 -5.58 1.12
C VAL A 97 -1.17 -5.69 0.00
N ASN A 98 -0.79 -6.20 -1.18
CA ASN A 98 -1.73 -6.34 -2.29
C ASN A 98 -2.90 -7.28 -1.95
N GLN A 99 -2.63 -8.39 -1.25
CA GLN A 99 -3.69 -9.30 -0.81
C GLN A 99 -4.61 -8.63 0.21
N ALA A 100 -4.08 -7.86 1.15
CA ALA A 100 -4.89 -7.16 2.14
C ALA A 100 -5.78 -6.09 1.49
N ILE A 101 -5.26 -5.37 0.48
CA ILE A 101 -6.03 -4.39 -0.29
C ILE A 101 -7.13 -5.07 -1.12
N ALA A 102 -6.78 -6.11 -1.88
CA ALA A 102 -7.70 -6.79 -2.79
C ALA A 102 -8.81 -7.56 -2.05
N ASN A 103 -8.54 -8.07 -0.84
CA ASN A 103 -9.50 -8.85 -0.06
C ASN A 103 -10.31 -8.01 0.93
N ASN A 104 -10.08 -6.69 1.02
CA ASN A 104 -10.85 -5.85 1.92
C ASN A 104 -12.32 -5.76 1.46
N ARG A 105 -13.24 -6.07 2.38
CA ARG A 105 -14.69 -6.08 2.13
C ARG A 105 -15.37 -4.72 2.38
N GLN A 106 -14.62 -3.73 2.86
CA GLN A 106 -15.13 -2.39 3.22
C GLN A 106 -15.09 -1.42 2.03
N TRP A 107 -14.57 -1.85 0.88
CA TRP A 107 -14.67 -1.14 -0.40
C TRP A 107 -15.00 -2.11 -1.53
N HIS A 108 -15.42 -1.57 -2.67
CA HIS A 108 -15.59 -2.33 -3.89
C HIS A 108 -14.35 -2.18 -4.77
N LEU A 109 -13.68 -3.28 -5.10
CA LEU A 109 -12.53 -3.27 -6.01
C LEU A 109 -13.01 -3.26 -7.46
N VAL A 110 -12.69 -2.19 -8.19
CA VAL A 110 -13.05 -2.00 -9.60
C VAL A 110 -11.98 -2.59 -10.51
N GLU A 111 -10.72 -2.22 -10.29
CA GLU A 111 -9.59 -2.66 -11.11
C GLU A 111 -8.32 -2.80 -10.25
N SER A 112 -7.45 -3.75 -10.61
CA SER A 112 -6.12 -3.87 -10.01
C SER A 112 -5.07 -4.29 -11.03
N ALA A 113 -3.88 -3.69 -10.95
CA ALA A 113 -2.70 -4.09 -11.72
C ALA A 113 -1.46 -4.12 -10.81
N ALA A 114 -0.55 -5.07 -11.01
CA ALA A 114 0.67 -5.21 -10.22
C ALA A 114 1.87 -5.57 -11.11
N SER A 115 3.03 -4.96 -10.83
CA SER A 115 4.27 -5.11 -11.62
C SER A 115 5.52 -5.12 -10.75
#